data_AF-A0A2G5IIE4-F1
#
_entry.id   AF-A0A2G5IIE4-F1
#
_cell.length_a   1.000
_cell.length_b   1.000
_cell.length_c   1.000
_cell.angle_alpha   90.00
_cell.angle_beta   90.00
_cell.angle_gamma   90.00
#
_symmetry.space_group_name_H-M   'P 1'
#
loop_
_entity.id
_entity.type
_entity.pdbx_description
1 polymer ?
#
loop_
_entity_poly.entity_id
_entity_poly.type
_entity_poly.pdbx_seq_one_letter_code
_entity_poly.pdbx_strand_id
1 'polypeptide(L)'
;MATPDEVLAALTELRSELDAHDWQPDEYDHVMATAMQAEGGASAHAVRVGLRAAGPEVSHGRLAPVAARCAAILDSPTRAASQDGRELRLALDDVLHLVVRATSGQLQILGTRSQGDTVTSTPGRRSTS
;
A
#
# COMPACT_ATOMS: atom_id res chain seq x y z
N MET A 1 -25.37 3.51 0.37
CA MET A 1 -24.75 2.33 -0.26
C MET A 1 -23.90 2.89 -1.38
N ALA A 2 -22.58 2.65 -1.39
CA ALA A 2 -21.71 3.27 -2.40
C ALA A 2 -21.95 2.65 -3.79
N THR A 3 -22.00 3.48 -4.82
CA THR A 3 -22.13 3.02 -6.22
C THR A 3 -20.76 2.64 -6.79
N PRO A 4 -20.70 1.81 -7.85
CA PRO A 4 -19.45 1.55 -8.57
C PRO A 4 -18.72 2.82 -9.00
N ASP A 5 -19.45 3.82 -9.51
CA ASP A 5 -18.89 5.10 -9.96
C ASP A 5 -18.26 5.90 -8.82
N GLU A 6 -18.91 5.96 -7.66
CA GLU A 6 -18.37 6.65 -6.48
C GLU A 6 -17.07 6.00 -5.99
N VAL A 7 -17.00 4.67 -6.02
CA VAL A 7 -15.80 3.93 -5.62
C VAL A 7 -14.68 4.09 -6.65
N LEU A 8 -15.01 4.10 -7.95
CA LEU A 8 -14.04 4.35 -9.02
C LEU A 8 -13.47 5.77 -8.96
N ALA A 9 -14.30 6.77 -8.66
CA ALA A 9 -13.86 8.14 -8.43
C ALA A 9 -12.87 8.22 -7.26
N ALA A 10 -13.18 7.58 -6.14
CA ALA A 10 -12.28 7.53 -4.98
C ALA A 10 -10.95 6.83 -5.28
N LEU A 11 -10.96 5.74 -6.06
CA LEU A 11 -9.72 5.09 -6.52
C LEU A 11 -8.90 6.00 -7.43
N THR A 12 -9.56 6.75 -8.31
CA THR A 12 -8.91 7.70 -9.23
C THR A 12 -8.27 8.86 -8.47
N GLU A 13 -8.93 9.35 -7.42
CA GLU A 13 -8.40 10.38 -6.52
C GLU A 13 -7.17 9.87 -5.79
N LEU A 14 -7.25 8.71 -5.13
CA LEU A 14 -6.11 8.09 -4.43
C LEU A 14 -4.91 7.87 -5.36
N ARG A 15 -5.17 7.37 -6.58
CA ARG A 15 -4.12 7.23 -7.60
C ARG A 15 -3.47 8.57 -7.92
N SER A 16 -4.29 9.60 -8.16
CA SER A 16 -3.80 10.93 -8.56
C SER A 16 -2.94 11.55 -7.46
N GLU A 17 -3.33 11.38 -6.20
CA GLU A 17 -2.56 11.83 -5.05
C GLU A 17 -1.25 11.03 -4.85
N LEU A 18 -1.26 9.72 -5.12
CA LEU A 18 -0.02 8.91 -5.12
C LEU A 18 0.95 9.37 -6.22
N ASP A 19 0.44 9.57 -7.43
CA ASP A 19 1.25 10.05 -8.56
C ASP A 19 1.79 11.47 -8.31
N ALA A 20 0.99 12.34 -7.68
CA ALA A 20 1.39 13.69 -7.27
C ALA A 20 2.28 13.69 -6.00
N HIS A 21 2.42 12.56 -5.31
CA HIS A 21 3.09 12.43 -4.02
C HIS A 21 2.43 13.24 -2.88
N ASP A 22 1.17 13.62 -3.05
CA ASP A 22 0.34 14.33 -2.06
C ASP A 22 -0.20 13.39 -0.97
N TRP A 23 -0.26 12.09 -1.26
CA TRP A 23 -0.52 11.05 -0.28
C TRP A 23 0.68 10.09 -0.18
N GLN A 24 1.16 9.87 1.04
CA GLN A 24 2.14 8.84 1.35
C GLN A 24 1.46 7.70 2.11
N PRO A 25 1.44 6.47 1.56
CA PRO A 25 0.91 5.31 2.27
C PRO A 25 1.71 5.05 3.54
N ASP A 26 1.02 4.69 4.61
CA ASP A 26 1.64 4.27 5.86
C ASP A 26 2.03 2.78 5.84
N GLU A 27 2.56 2.28 6.96
CA GLU A 27 2.95 0.87 7.09
C GLU A 27 1.77 -0.10 6.97
N TYR A 28 0.57 0.31 7.41
CA TYR A 28 -0.61 -0.53 7.39
C TYR A 28 -1.18 -0.63 5.96
N ASP A 29 -1.21 0.49 5.24
CA ASP A 29 -1.54 0.54 3.81
C ASP A 29 -0.57 -0.35 3.00
N HIS A 30 0.73 -0.33 3.34
CA HIS A 30 1.73 -1.20 2.71
C HIS A 30 1.50 -2.69 2.98
N VAL A 31 1.31 -3.07 4.26
CA VAL A 31 1.06 -4.46 4.64
C VAL A 31 -0.20 -4.98 3.98
N MET A 32 -1.27 -4.17 4.01
CA MET A 32 -2.53 -4.50 3.35
C MET A 32 -2.33 -4.71 1.85
N ALA A 33 -1.68 -3.77 1.16
CA ALA A 33 -1.48 -3.85 -0.29
C ALA A 33 -0.61 -5.06 -0.69
N THR A 34 0.46 -5.32 0.05
CA THR A 34 1.36 -6.45 -0.20
C THR A 34 0.64 -7.79 0.00
N ALA A 35 -0.13 -7.93 1.07
CA ALA A 35 -0.91 -9.15 1.34
C ALA A 35 -1.99 -9.38 0.26
N MET A 36 -2.67 -8.31 -0.17
CA MET A 36 -3.66 -8.41 -1.26
C MET A 36 -3.03 -8.88 -2.57
N GLN A 37 -1.86 -8.35 -2.92
CA GLN A 37 -1.14 -8.77 -4.13
C GLN A 37 -0.69 -10.23 -4.06
N ALA A 38 -0.22 -10.70 -2.89
CA ALA A 38 0.18 -12.09 -2.69
C ALA A 38 -0.99 -13.08 -2.91
N GLU A 39 -2.22 -12.67 -2.59
CA GLU A 39 -3.45 -13.47 -2.77
C GLU A 39 -4.05 -13.36 -4.18
N GLY A 40 -3.39 -12.67 -5.12
CA GLY A 40 -3.83 -12.55 -6.51
C GLY A 40 -4.58 -11.26 -6.86
N GLY A 41 -4.45 -10.21 -6.05
CA GLY A 41 -4.87 -8.85 -6.42
C GLY A 41 -6.32 -8.51 -6.07
N ALA A 42 -6.93 -7.60 -6.81
CA ALA A 42 -8.21 -6.95 -6.52
C ALA A 42 -9.41 -7.92 -6.56
N SER A 43 -9.63 -8.64 -5.45
CA SER A 43 -10.80 -9.48 -5.22
C SER A 43 -11.35 -9.27 -3.80
N ALA A 44 -12.64 -9.60 -3.60
CA ALA A 44 -13.25 -9.54 -2.27
C ALA A 44 -12.56 -10.49 -1.26
N HIS A 45 -11.94 -11.58 -1.74
CA HIS A 45 -11.16 -12.47 -0.89
C HIS A 45 -9.83 -11.83 -0.47
N ALA A 46 -9.05 -11.34 -1.43
CA ALA A 46 -7.77 -10.70 -1.17
C ALA A 46 -7.90 -9.47 -0.27
N VAL A 47 -8.93 -8.63 -0.47
CA VAL A 47 -9.20 -7.49 0.43
C VAL A 47 -9.39 -7.95 1.88
N ARG A 48 -10.12 -9.04 2.11
CA ARG A 48 -10.30 -9.59 3.46
C ARG A 48 -8.99 -10.10 4.05
N VAL A 49 -8.12 -10.69 3.24
CA VAL A 49 -6.78 -11.13 3.67
C VAL A 49 -5.90 -9.92 4.01
N GLY A 50 -5.88 -8.90 3.15
CA GLY A 50 -5.12 -7.66 3.38
C GLY A 50 -5.52 -6.93 4.65
N LEU A 51 -6.83 -6.74 4.87
CA LEU A 51 -7.34 -6.12 6.09
C LEU A 51 -6.98 -6.93 7.33
N ARG A 52 -7.02 -8.27 7.25
CA ARG A 52 -6.60 -9.14 8.36
C ARG A 52 -5.10 -9.04 8.63
N ALA A 53 -4.28 -8.94 7.59
CA ALA A 53 -2.82 -8.85 7.71
C ALA A 53 -2.38 -7.52 8.33
N ALA A 54 -3.03 -6.41 7.96
CA ALA A 54 -2.69 -5.09 8.45
C ALA A 54 -3.18 -4.80 9.89
N GLY A 55 -4.13 -5.58 10.40
CA GLY A 55 -4.67 -5.38 11.74
C GLY A 55 -5.72 -4.27 11.83
N PRO A 56 -6.32 -4.05 13.01
CA PRO A 56 -7.41 -3.07 13.19
C PRO A 56 -6.99 -1.61 12.94
N GLU A 57 -5.70 -1.30 13.08
CA GLU A 57 -5.12 0.03 12.90
C GLU A 57 -5.24 0.54 11.46
N VAL A 58 -5.37 -0.37 10.49
CA VAL A 58 -5.57 -0.04 9.05
C VAL A 58 -6.81 0.82 8.80
N SER A 59 -7.77 0.86 9.74
CA SER A 59 -8.96 1.71 9.66
C SER A 59 -8.65 3.21 9.68
N HIS A 60 -7.46 3.61 10.11
CA HIS A 60 -6.97 4.99 10.05
C HIS A 60 -6.36 5.35 8.69
N GLY A 61 -5.99 4.34 7.90
CA GLY A 61 -5.44 4.49 6.54
C GLY A 61 -6.52 4.86 5.53
N ARG A 62 -6.08 5.44 4.39
CA ARG A 62 -7.00 5.87 3.32
C ARG A 62 -7.38 4.75 2.38
N LEU A 63 -6.53 3.72 2.24
CA LEU A 63 -6.75 2.60 1.32
C LEU A 63 -7.84 1.65 1.82
N ALA A 64 -7.79 1.27 3.11
CA ALA A 64 -8.71 0.32 3.73
C ALA A 64 -10.21 0.59 3.47
N PRO A 65 -10.74 1.80 3.73
CA PRO A 65 -12.17 2.06 3.51
C PRO A 65 -12.58 1.97 2.04
N VAL A 66 -11.70 2.35 1.10
CA VAL A 66 -11.99 2.26 -0.34
C VAL A 66 -11.94 0.80 -0.80
N ALA A 67 -10.92 0.04 -0.41
CA ALA A 67 -10.81 -1.38 -0.75
C ALA A 67 -11.97 -2.21 -0.17
N ALA A 68 -12.42 -1.90 1.05
CA ALA A 68 -13.59 -2.56 1.66
C ALA A 68 -14.87 -2.33 0.84
N ARG A 69 -15.05 -1.12 0.28
CA ARG A 69 -16.17 -0.83 -0.63
C ARG A 69 -16.03 -1.58 -1.95
N CYS A 70 -14.83 -1.66 -2.52
CA CYS A 70 -14.56 -2.51 -3.70
C CYS A 70 -14.95 -3.97 -3.42
N ALA A 71 -14.54 -4.52 -2.27
CA ALA A 71 -14.87 -5.88 -1.88
C ALA A 71 -16.38 -6.09 -1.78
N ALA A 72 -17.12 -5.16 -1.16
CA ALA A 72 -18.57 -5.26 -1.04
C ALA A 72 -19.27 -5.30 -2.41
N ILE A 73 -18.76 -4.56 -3.41
CA ILE A 73 -19.28 -4.60 -4.78
C ILE A 73 -18.90 -5.90 -5.48
N LEU A 74 -17.66 -6.35 -5.32
CA LEU A 74 -17.10 -7.53 -5.98
C LEU A 74 -17.51 -8.87 -5.34
N ASP A 75 -18.07 -8.87 -4.13
CA ASP A 75 -18.57 -10.08 -3.45
C ASP A 75 -19.82 -10.63 -4.15
N SER A 76 -20.54 -9.79 -4.90
CA SER A 76 -21.65 -10.20 -5.76
C SER A 76 -21.14 -10.77 -7.09
N PRO A 77 -21.41 -12.05 -7.43
CA PRO A 77 -20.91 -12.66 -8.66
C PRO A 77 -21.36 -11.94 -9.94
N THR A 78 -22.58 -11.41 -9.94
CA THR A 78 -23.14 -10.67 -11.09
C THR A 78 -22.43 -9.34 -11.29
N ARG A 79 -22.17 -8.59 -10.21
CA ARG A 79 -21.40 -7.34 -10.28
C ARG A 79 -19.93 -7.61 -10.59
N ALA A 80 -19.35 -8.65 -10.01
CA ALA A 80 -18.01 -9.10 -10.31
C ALA A 80 -17.83 -9.39 -11.81
N ALA A 81 -18.78 -10.07 -12.46
CA ALA A 81 -18.69 -10.37 -13.90
C ALA A 81 -19.00 -9.17 -14.82
N SER A 82 -19.55 -8.08 -14.28
CA SER A 82 -19.94 -6.89 -15.05
C SER A 82 -18.73 -6.07 -15.54
N GLN A 83 -18.97 -5.13 -16.45
CA GLN A 83 -17.94 -4.20 -16.91
C GLN A 83 -17.44 -3.32 -15.76
N ASP A 84 -18.35 -2.70 -15.01
CA ASP A 84 -18.01 -1.87 -13.85
C ASP A 84 -17.20 -2.66 -12.82
N GLY A 85 -17.53 -3.93 -12.61
CA GLY A 85 -16.77 -4.83 -11.75
C GLY A 85 -15.34 -5.05 -12.26
N ARG A 86 -15.14 -5.21 -13.57
CA ARG A 86 -13.80 -5.32 -14.16
C ARG A 86 -13.01 -4.01 -14.02
N GLU A 87 -13.63 -2.87 -14.29
CA GLU A 87 -13.00 -1.56 -14.17
C GLU A 87 -12.57 -1.28 -12.72
N LEU A 88 -13.43 -1.57 -11.75
CA LEU A 88 -13.10 -1.47 -10.33
C LEU A 88 -11.90 -2.34 -9.94
N ARG A 89 -11.80 -3.57 -10.47
CA ARG A 89 -10.64 -4.43 -10.18
C ARG A 89 -9.36 -3.84 -10.73
N LEU A 90 -9.37 -3.40 -11.98
CA LEU A 90 -8.20 -2.82 -12.62
C LEU A 90 -7.74 -1.55 -11.89
N ALA A 91 -8.68 -0.68 -11.53
CA ALA A 91 -8.38 0.54 -10.78
C ALA A 91 -7.84 0.24 -9.38
N LEU A 92 -8.40 -0.76 -8.69
CA LEU A 92 -7.88 -1.18 -7.39
C LEU A 92 -6.47 -1.79 -7.53
N ASP A 93 -6.23 -2.69 -8.48
CA ASP A 93 -4.91 -3.29 -8.70
C ASP A 93 -3.83 -2.24 -9.02
N ASP A 94 -4.17 -1.22 -9.80
CA ASP A 94 -3.27 -0.11 -10.12
C ASP A 94 -2.86 0.65 -8.83
N VAL A 95 -3.84 1.01 -7.99
CA VAL A 95 -3.58 1.66 -6.70
C VAL A 95 -2.72 0.77 -5.79
N LEU A 96 -3.01 -0.54 -5.69
CA LEU A 96 -2.21 -1.46 -4.88
C LEU A 96 -0.74 -1.49 -5.35
N HIS A 97 -0.52 -1.51 -6.67
CA HIS A 97 0.82 -1.50 -7.23
C HIS A 97 1.56 -0.20 -6.92
N LEU A 98 0.89 0.94 -7.01
CA LEU A 98 1.47 2.24 -6.68
C LEU A 98 1.80 2.36 -5.20
N VAL A 99 0.93 1.88 -4.30
CA VAL A 99 1.19 1.84 -2.85
C VAL A 99 2.44 1.04 -2.54
N VAL A 100 2.55 -0.19 -3.06
CA VAL A 100 3.73 -1.05 -2.86
C VAL A 100 5.00 -0.41 -3.41
N ARG A 101 4.92 0.25 -4.57
CA ARG A 101 6.06 0.95 -5.18
C ARG A 101 6.52 2.15 -4.36
N ALA A 102 5.58 2.99 -3.91
CA ALA A 102 5.85 4.20 -3.14
C ALA A 102 6.56 3.88 -1.81
N THR A 103 6.17 2.79 -1.17
CA THR A 103 6.69 2.35 0.13
C THR A 103 7.97 1.51 0.02
N SER A 104 8.15 0.77 -1.09
CA SER A 104 9.42 0.07 -1.37
C SER A 104 10.62 1.02 -1.45
N GLY A 105 10.41 2.26 -1.93
CA GLY A 105 11.43 3.31 -1.93
C GLY A 105 11.77 3.83 -0.52
N GLN A 106 10.79 3.91 0.38
CA GLN A 106 10.97 4.39 1.75
C GLN A 106 11.77 3.39 2.61
N LEU A 107 11.54 2.09 2.42
CA LEU A 107 12.28 1.03 3.14
C LEU A 107 13.78 0.99 2.76
N GLN A 108 14.14 1.33 1.52
CA GLN A 108 15.54 1.45 1.10
C GLN A 108 16.26 2.66 1.73
N ILE A 109 15.55 3.77 1.93
CA ILE A 109 16.09 4.97 2.60
C ILE A 109 16.30 4.70 4.10
N LEU A 110 15.47 3.87 4.72
CA LEU A 110 15.64 3.49 6.13
C LEU A 110 16.78 2.47 6.31
N GLY A 111 16.94 1.52 5.37
CA GLY A 111 18.02 0.54 5.38
C GLY A 111 19.43 1.11 5.17
N THR A 112 19.55 2.30 4.59
CA THR A 112 20.84 2.98 4.37
C THR A 112 21.30 3.85 5.55
N ARG A 113 20.46 4.09 6.55
CA ARG A 113 20.83 4.86 7.76
C ARG A 113 21.38 4.03 8.91
N SER A 114 21.46 2.71 8.76
CA SER A 114 21.98 1.80 9.81
C SER A 114 23.46 1.42 9.64
N GLN A 115 24.21 2.11 8.78
CA GLN A 115 25.61 1.79 8.50
C GLN A 115 26.49 3.04 8.62
N GLY A 116 26.50 3.63 9.82
CA GLY A 116 27.23 4.87 10.06
C GLY A 116 27.46 5.14 11.54
N ASP A 117 27.75 4.12 12.34
CA ASP A 117 28.28 4.35 13.68
C ASP A 117 29.23 3.24 14.12
N THR A 118 30.36 3.67 14.71
CA THR A 118 31.46 2.87 15.29
C THR A 118 32.51 2.40 14.26
N VAL A 119 33.73 2.95 14.17
CA VAL A 119 34.71 3.14 15.25
C VAL A 119 35.49 4.46 15.06
N THR A 120 35.32 5.38 16.00
CA THR A 120 36.35 6.35 16.34
C THR A 120 37.44 5.62 17.12
N SER A 121 38.67 5.55 16.59
CA SER A 121 39.86 5.35 17.41
C SER A 121 41.08 5.87 16.67
N THR A 122 41.43 7.10 17.00
CA THR A 122 42.75 7.72 16.81
C THR A 122 43.79 6.96 17.66
N PRO A 123 45.01 6.82 17.16
CA PRO A 123 46.17 7.21 17.97
C PRO A 123 47.15 8.05 17.12
N GLY A 124 47.70 9.18 17.57
CA GLY A 124 48.05 9.51 18.94
C GLY A 124 49.53 9.23 19.27
N ARG A 125 50.47 9.61 18.39
CA ARG A 125 51.79 10.20 18.69
C ARG A 125 52.88 9.40 19.48
N ARG A 126 54.10 9.44 18.92
CA ARG A 126 55.38 9.91 19.54
C ARG A 126 56.46 8.88 20.01
N SER A 127 57.56 8.87 19.22
CA SER A 127 59.01 8.98 19.55
C SER A 127 59.85 7.89 20.22
N THR A 128 61.12 7.84 19.71
CA THR A 128 62.43 7.47 20.32
C THR A 128 62.65 5.99 20.63
N SER A 129 63.79 5.37 20.34
CA SER A 129 65.18 5.83 20.28
C SER A 129 65.99 5.17 19.14
#